data_AF-A0A2S8GSV2-F1
#
_entry.id   AF-A0A2S8GSV2-F1
#
_cell.length_a   1.000
_cell.length_b   1.000
_cell.length_c   1.000
_cell.angle_alpha   90.00
_cell.angle_beta   90.00
_cell.angle_gamma   90.00
#
_symmetry.space_group_name_H-M   'P 1'
#
loop_
_entity.id
_entity.type
_entity.pdbx_description
1 polymer ?
#
loop_
_entity_poly.entity_id
_entity_poly.type
_entity_poly.pdbx_seq_one_letter_code
_entity_poly.pdbx_strand_id
1 'polypeptide(L)'
;MRKNTNRRSRNGMAVTELAICLPVVVLILMAAIQGAEMMFLKQSVAIAAYEGCRAALKPNSTANSAATAAAAVLDDRHIRNAVIDSSNFTKAKTGQDVTISITVPVAANSTLQGWMFSPPTITSSVTMMKEY
;
A
#
# COMPACT_ATOMS: atom_id res chain seq x y z
N MET A 1 -13.97 39.69 -58.22
CA MET A 1 -14.59 39.46 -56.89
C MET A 1 -14.03 38.16 -56.30
N ARG A 2 -13.25 38.22 -55.23
CA ARG A 2 -12.57 37.06 -54.62
C ARG A 2 -13.31 36.69 -53.33
N LYS A 3 -14.05 35.58 -53.34
CA LYS A 3 -14.92 35.14 -52.24
C LYS A 3 -14.05 34.48 -51.16
N ASN A 4 -13.80 35.19 -50.06
CA ASN A 4 -13.06 34.69 -48.91
C ASN A 4 -13.97 33.77 -48.09
N THR A 5 -13.84 32.45 -48.27
CA THR A 5 -14.62 31.47 -47.51
C THR A 5 -14.02 31.34 -46.12
N ASN A 6 -14.74 31.89 -45.16
CA ASN A 6 -14.53 31.75 -43.73
C ASN A 6 -14.23 30.28 -43.36
N ARG A 7 -12.98 29.96 -43.02
CA ARG A 7 -12.60 28.72 -42.33
C ARG A 7 -13.17 28.77 -40.90
N ARG A 8 -14.49 28.63 -40.77
CA ARG A 8 -15.16 28.52 -39.48
C ARG A 8 -14.73 27.23 -38.79
N SER A 9 -13.95 27.40 -37.72
CA SER A 9 -14.05 26.65 -36.46
C SER A 9 -14.16 25.12 -36.54
N ARG A 10 -13.24 24.42 -37.23
CA ARG A 10 -13.06 22.97 -37.04
C ARG A 10 -12.44 22.63 -35.68
N ASN A 11 -11.75 23.58 -35.06
CA ASN A 11 -11.06 23.37 -33.79
C ASN A 11 -12.01 23.39 -32.58
N GLY A 12 -13.17 24.06 -32.66
CA GLY A 12 -14.13 24.13 -31.56
C GLY A 12 -14.72 22.76 -31.19
N MET A 13 -14.97 21.91 -32.18
CA MET A 13 -15.49 20.55 -31.98
C MET A 13 -14.46 19.64 -31.27
N ALA A 14 -13.19 19.72 -31.67
CA ALA A 14 -12.11 18.97 -31.02
C ALA A 14 -11.89 19.43 -29.56
N VAL A 15 -12.04 20.72 -29.27
CA VAL A 15 -11.97 21.25 -27.91
C VAL A 15 -13.12 20.73 -27.05
N THR A 16 -14.35 20.68 -27.59
CA THR A 16 -15.51 20.15 -26.84
C THR A 16 -15.42 18.66 -26.56
N GLU A 17 -14.91 17.87 -27.51
CA GLU A 17 -14.68 16.43 -27.31
C GLU A 17 -13.63 16.18 -26.22
N LEU A 18 -12.49 16.88 -26.30
CA LEU A 18 -11.45 16.81 -25.27
C LEU A 18 -11.97 17.26 -23.90
N ALA A 19 -12.78 18.31 -23.83
CA ALA A 19 -13.33 18.82 -22.57
C ALA A 19 -14.23 17.79 -21.86
N ILE A 20 -14.92 16.93 -22.61
CA ILE A 20 -15.78 15.88 -22.06
C ILE A 20 -14.97 14.62 -21.72
N CYS A 21 -13.99 14.25 -22.56
CA CYS A 21 -13.19 13.04 -22.34
C CYS A 21 -12.13 13.21 -21.24
N LEU A 22 -11.54 14.41 -21.11
CA LEU A 22 -10.42 14.65 -20.19
C LEU A 22 -10.78 14.39 -18.73
N PRO A 23 -11.94 14.83 -18.18
CA PRO A 23 -12.34 14.47 -16.82
C PRO A 23 -12.38 12.96 -16.59
N VAL A 24 -12.92 12.19 -17.53
CA VAL A 24 -13.02 10.72 -17.41
C VAL A 24 -11.63 10.08 -17.40
N VAL A 25 -10.74 10.50 -18.31
CA VAL A 25 -9.36 10.01 -18.36
C VAL A 25 -8.60 10.35 -17.08
N VAL A 26 -8.75 11.57 -16.56
CA VAL A 26 -8.12 11.98 -15.30
C VAL A 26 -8.64 11.16 -14.13
N LEU A 27 -9.95 10.89 -14.03
CA LEU A 27 -10.52 10.04 -12.99
C LEU A 27 -9.95 8.62 -13.03
N ILE A 28 -9.87 8.02 -14.22
CA ILE A 28 -9.30 6.68 -14.40
C ILE A 28 -7.81 6.66 -14.01
N LEU A 29 -7.06 7.69 -14.39
CA LEU A 29 -5.64 7.80 -14.03
C LEU A 29 -5.46 7.93 -12.51
N MET A 30 -6.24 8.78 -11.85
CA MET A 30 -6.18 8.92 -10.39
C MET A 30 -6.55 7.61 -9.69
N ALA A 31 -7.58 6.91 -10.16
CA ALA A 31 -7.98 5.60 -9.63
C ALA A 31 -6.87 4.55 -9.82
N ALA A 32 -6.20 4.55 -10.98
CA ALA A 32 -5.09 3.64 -11.25
C ALA A 32 -3.87 3.91 -10.33
N ILE A 33 -3.50 5.19 -10.15
CA ILE A 33 -2.43 5.60 -9.23
C ILE A 33 -2.75 5.14 -7.81
N GLN A 34 -3.96 5.43 -7.34
CA GLN A 34 -4.37 5.03 -5.99
C GLN A 34 -4.41 3.51 -5.81
N GLY A 35 -4.90 2.77 -6.80
CA GLY A 35 -4.91 1.31 -6.78
C GLY A 35 -3.50 0.72 -6.69
N ALA A 36 -2.56 1.30 -7.43
CA ALA A 36 -1.15 0.90 -7.38
C ALA A 36 -0.53 1.18 -5.99
N GLU A 37 -0.77 2.35 -5.40
CA GLU A 37 -0.31 2.69 -4.04
C GLU A 37 -0.86 1.70 -3.00
N MET A 38 -2.15 1.38 -3.05
CA MET A 38 -2.76 0.43 -2.12
C MET A 38 -2.20 -0.98 -2.27
N MET A 39 -1.97 -1.43 -3.51
CA MET A 39 -1.38 -2.74 -3.76
C MET A 39 0.06 -2.80 -3.26
N PHE A 40 0.85 -1.76 -3.54
CA PHE A 40 2.21 -1.62 -3.02
C PHE A 40 2.23 -1.65 -1.49
N LEU A 41 1.35 -0.90 -0.84
CA LEU A 41 1.26 -0.85 0.63
C LEU A 41 0.90 -2.22 1.21
N LYS A 42 -0.10 -2.92 0.67
CA LYS A 42 -0.48 -4.28 1.12
C LYS A 42 0.68 -5.27 0.99
N GLN A 43 1.33 -5.31 -0.17
CA GLN A 43 2.46 -6.21 -0.41
C GLN A 43 3.65 -5.86 0.48
N SER A 44 3.86 -4.57 0.72
CA SER A 44 4.95 -4.09 1.57
C SER A 44 4.82 -4.59 3.00
N VAL A 45 3.61 -4.45 3.55
CA VAL A 45 3.26 -4.88 4.91
C VAL A 45 3.28 -6.41 5.04
N ALA A 46 2.81 -7.14 4.03
CA ALA A 46 2.83 -8.60 4.04
C ALA A 46 4.26 -9.17 4.10
N ILE A 47 5.18 -8.62 3.31
CA ILE A 47 6.59 -9.04 3.32
C ILE A 47 7.27 -8.63 4.63
N ALA A 48 6.96 -7.45 5.18
CA ALA A 48 7.48 -7.06 6.49
C ALA A 48 7.01 -8.02 7.61
N ALA A 49 5.74 -8.43 7.58
CA ALA A 49 5.20 -9.41 8.51
C ALA A 49 5.88 -10.78 8.34
N TYR A 50 6.14 -11.19 7.10
CA TYR A 50 6.88 -12.41 6.79
C TYR A 50 8.30 -12.38 7.35
N GLU A 51 9.06 -11.32 7.10
CA GLU A 51 10.44 -11.19 7.60
C GLU A 51 10.49 -11.09 9.13
N GLY A 52 9.53 -10.39 9.74
CA GLY A 52 9.38 -10.38 11.20
C GLY A 52 9.10 -11.77 11.76
N CYS A 53 8.18 -12.52 11.15
CA CYS A 53 7.84 -13.88 11.58
C CYS A 53 9.02 -14.85 11.39
N ARG A 54 9.69 -14.79 10.24
CA ARG A 54 10.92 -15.54 9.96
C ARG A 54 12.04 -15.24 10.95
N ALA A 55 12.21 -13.98 11.36
CA ALA A 55 13.20 -13.61 12.38
C ALA A 55 12.82 -14.11 13.78
N ALA A 56 11.51 -14.18 14.08
CA ALA A 56 10.98 -14.81 15.29
C ALA A 56 11.19 -16.33 15.30
N LEU A 57 11.28 -16.94 14.13
CA LEU A 57 11.71 -18.32 13.98
C LEU A 57 13.23 -18.44 13.91
N LYS A 58 14.03 -17.67 14.65
CA LYS A 58 15.47 -18.00 14.81
C LYS A 58 15.76 -18.51 16.22
N PRO A 59 16.76 -19.39 16.41
CA PRO A 59 17.17 -19.82 17.74
C PRO A 59 17.54 -18.60 18.59
N ASN A 60 17.09 -18.57 19.85
CA ASN A 60 17.30 -17.44 20.78
C ASN A 60 16.74 -16.09 20.31
N SER A 61 15.81 -16.08 19.37
CA SER A 61 15.14 -14.85 18.95
C SER A 61 14.23 -14.30 20.05
N THR A 62 14.03 -12.99 20.01
CA THR A 62 13.15 -12.25 20.92
C THR A 62 12.05 -11.56 20.14
N ALA A 63 10.99 -11.14 20.83
CA ALA A 63 9.97 -10.27 20.23
C ALA A 63 10.60 -9.00 19.62
N ASN A 64 11.66 -8.47 20.26
CA ASN A 64 12.37 -7.30 19.76
C ASN A 64 13.13 -7.58 18.46
N SER A 65 13.77 -8.74 18.30
CA SER A 65 14.45 -9.08 17.03
C SER A 65 13.46 -9.26 15.88
N ALA A 66 12.27 -9.84 16.16
CA ALA A 66 11.21 -9.96 15.17
C ALA A 66 10.68 -8.58 14.73
N ALA A 67 10.41 -7.70 15.68
CA ALA A 67 9.96 -6.33 15.41
C ALA A 67 11.04 -5.52 14.66
N THR A 68 12.31 -5.70 15.00
CA THR A 68 13.43 -5.02 14.31
C THR A 68 13.53 -5.46 12.84
N ALA A 69 13.39 -6.76 12.56
CA ALA A 69 13.43 -7.28 11.20
C ALA A 69 12.25 -6.76 10.35
N ALA A 70 11.03 -6.77 10.92
CA ALA A 70 9.86 -6.20 10.27
C ALA A 70 10.03 -4.68 10.04
N ALA A 71 10.53 -3.94 11.03
CA ALA A 71 10.78 -2.51 10.93
C ALA A 71 11.81 -2.17 9.86
N ALA A 72 12.86 -2.97 9.70
CA ALA A 72 13.86 -2.75 8.65
C ALA A 72 13.25 -2.81 7.23
N VAL A 73 12.33 -3.75 6.98
CA VAL A 73 11.63 -3.84 5.69
C VAL A 73 10.67 -2.66 5.49
N LEU A 74 10.01 -2.22 6.56
CA LEU A 74 9.10 -1.06 6.50
C LEU A 74 9.86 0.24 6.22
N ASP A 75 11.02 0.42 6.83
CA ASP A 75 11.88 1.59 6.65
C ASP A 75 12.47 1.65 5.24
N ASP A 76 12.96 0.53 4.73
CA ASP A 76 13.46 0.39 3.34
C ASP A 76 12.38 0.73 2.30
N ARG A 77 11.12 0.48 2.63
CA ARG A 77 9.96 0.81 1.79
C ARG A 77 9.30 2.14 2.12
N HIS A 78 9.90 2.91 3.03
CA HIS A 78 9.41 4.21 3.50
C HIS A 78 7.96 4.18 4.01
N ILE A 79 7.56 3.07 4.64
CA ILE A 79 6.24 2.91 5.24
C ILE A 79 6.23 3.52 6.64
N ARG A 80 5.32 4.46 6.89
CA ARG A 80 5.24 5.27 8.11
C ARG A 80 4.13 4.81 9.04
N ASN A 81 4.33 5.05 10.34
CA ASN A 81 3.35 4.82 11.41
C ASN A 81 2.81 3.38 11.46
N ALA A 82 3.64 2.40 11.12
CA ALA A 82 3.29 1.00 11.24
C ALA A 82 3.26 0.57 12.71
N VAL A 83 2.23 -0.19 13.08
CA VAL A 83 2.08 -0.84 14.38
C VAL A 83 2.34 -2.33 14.19
N ILE A 84 3.39 -2.84 14.81
CA ILE A 84 3.79 -4.24 14.75
C ILE A 84 3.33 -4.93 16.04
N ASP A 85 2.46 -5.93 15.91
CA ASP A 85 2.03 -6.79 17.00
C ASP A 85 2.73 -8.15 16.92
N SER A 86 3.54 -8.43 17.93
CA SER A 86 4.24 -9.69 18.16
C SER A 86 3.89 -10.31 19.51
N SER A 87 2.76 -9.93 20.11
CA SER A 87 2.37 -10.31 21.48
C SER A 87 2.23 -11.82 21.68
N ASN A 88 1.87 -12.56 20.62
CA ASN A 88 1.77 -14.01 20.63
C ASN A 88 3.15 -14.68 20.84
N PHE A 89 4.23 -14.11 20.28
CA PHE A 89 5.57 -14.70 20.31
C PHE A 89 6.09 -15.00 21.72
N THR A 90 5.90 -14.08 22.67
CA THR A 90 6.38 -14.23 24.05
C THR A 90 5.73 -15.40 24.79
N LYS A 91 4.53 -15.80 24.35
CA LYS A 91 3.75 -16.89 24.97
C LYS A 91 3.90 -18.22 24.21
N ALA A 92 4.28 -18.16 22.94
CA ALA A 92 4.43 -19.32 22.08
C ALA A 92 5.64 -20.18 22.48
N LYS A 93 5.36 -21.44 22.82
CA LYS A 93 6.35 -22.49 23.03
C LYS A 93 6.75 -23.12 21.70
N THR A 94 7.83 -23.89 21.69
CA THR A 94 8.20 -24.77 20.58
C THR A 94 6.99 -25.64 20.17
N GLY A 95 6.73 -25.74 18.87
CA GLY A 95 5.58 -26.44 18.30
C GLY A 95 4.25 -25.66 18.32
N GLN A 96 4.25 -24.39 18.73
CA GLN A 96 3.08 -23.52 18.66
C GLN A 96 3.21 -22.50 17.53
N ASP A 97 2.07 -22.04 17.02
CA ASP A 97 2.02 -21.02 15.99
C ASP A 97 2.35 -19.64 16.55
N VAL A 98 3.24 -18.93 15.86
CA VAL A 98 3.57 -17.53 16.08
C VAL A 98 2.93 -16.73 14.97
N THR A 99 2.18 -15.69 15.34
CA THR A 99 1.61 -14.73 14.40
C THR A 99 2.24 -13.36 14.61
N ILE A 100 2.75 -12.77 13.52
CA ILE A 100 3.13 -11.36 13.46
C ILE A 100 2.08 -10.63 12.63
N SER A 101 1.47 -9.60 13.22
CA SER A 101 0.49 -8.75 12.56
C SER A 101 1.02 -7.33 12.47
N ILE A 102 0.92 -6.73 11.29
CA ILE A 102 1.34 -5.34 11.07
C ILE A 102 0.15 -4.56 10.54
N THR A 103 -0.14 -3.44 11.19
CA THR A 103 -1.21 -2.51 10.82
C THR A 103 -0.62 -1.16 10.48
N VAL A 104 -1.03 -0.62 9.32
CA VAL A 104 -0.50 0.65 8.81
C VAL A 104 -1.65 1.59 8.44
N PRO A 105 -1.62 2.85 8.86
CA PRO A 105 -2.61 3.84 8.44
C PRO A 105 -2.37 4.25 6.97
N VAL A 106 -3.43 4.19 6.17
CA VAL A 106 -3.35 4.56 4.74
C VAL A 106 -3.09 6.06 4.58
N ALA A 107 -3.65 6.87 5.47
CA ALA A 107 -3.47 8.32 5.52
C ALA A 107 -2.00 8.78 5.46
N ALA A 108 -1.10 8.09 6.16
CA ALA A 108 0.31 8.47 6.24
C ALA A 108 1.15 7.97 5.05
N ASN A 109 0.56 7.12 4.18
CA ASN A 109 1.27 6.30 3.19
C ASN A 109 0.64 6.35 1.78
N SER A 110 -0.34 7.24 1.54
CA SER A 110 -0.96 7.44 0.23
C SER A 110 -0.99 8.92 -0.13
N THR A 111 -0.73 9.24 -1.39
CA THR A 111 -0.73 10.64 -1.87
C THR A 111 -2.13 11.16 -2.16
N LEU A 112 -3.09 10.26 -2.38
CA LEU A 112 -4.48 10.58 -2.73
C LEU A 112 -5.40 10.32 -1.53
N GLN A 113 -4.96 10.74 -0.34
CA GLN A 113 -5.76 10.58 0.88
C GLN A 113 -7.11 11.31 0.74
N GLY A 114 -8.22 10.60 0.99
CA GLY A 114 -9.59 11.13 0.88
C GLY A 114 -10.19 11.08 -0.53
N TRP A 115 -9.41 10.66 -1.54
CA TRP A 115 -9.94 10.29 -2.85
C TRP A 115 -10.47 8.85 -2.79
N MET A 116 -11.69 8.61 -3.27
CA MET A 116 -12.42 7.33 -3.19
C MET A 116 -12.53 6.69 -1.78
N PHE A 117 -13.21 5.55 -1.67
CA PHE A 117 -13.37 4.78 -0.44
C PHE A 117 -12.07 4.04 -0.06
N SER A 118 -11.09 4.79 0.45
CA SER A 118 -9.88 4.20 1.05
C SER A 118 -10.16 3.69 2.46
N PRO A 119 -9.75 2.46 2.82
CA PRO A 119 -9.84 2.01 4.21
C PRO A 119 -8.91 2.87 5.09
N PRO A 120 -9.24 3.09 6.37
CA PRO A 120 -8.40 3.89 7.27
C PRO A 120 -7.04 3.24 7.52
N THR A 121 -7.01 1.91 7.56
CA THR A 121 -5.81 1.10 7.85
C THR A 121 -5.76 -0.13 6.94
N ILE A 122 -4.55 -0.60 6.69
CA ILE A 122 -4.26 -1.90 6.07
C ILE A 122 -3.56 -2.76 7.10
N THR A 123 -4.04 -4.00 7.27
CA THR A 123 -3.45 -4.98 8.17
C THR A 123 -3.04 -6.22 7.37
N SER A 124 -1.85 -6.74 7.64
CA SER A 124 -1.40 -8.04 7.13
C SER A 124 -0.80 -8.84 8.27
N SER A 125 -1.08 -10.14 8.28
CA SER A 125 -0.60 -11.06 9.31
C SER A 125 0.00 -12.30 8.67
N VAL A 126 1.10 -12.77 9.23
CA VAL A 126 1.76 -14.02 8.84
C VAL A 126 1.89 -14.90 10.07
N THR A 127 1.47 -16.16 9.92
CA THR A 127 1.52 -17.18 10.96
C THR A 127 2.45 -18.31 10.52
N MET A 128 3.36 -18.71 11.41
CA MET A 128 4.26 -19.84 11.20
C MET A 128 4.48 -20.60 12.51
N MET A 129 4.76 -21.90 12.41
CA MET A 129 5.02 -22.74 13.59
C MET A 129 6.44 -22.52 14.12
N LYS A 130 6.57 -22.39 15.44
CA LYS A 130 7.85 -22.25 16.13
C LYS A 130 8.61 -23.57 16.20
N GLU A 131 9.73 -23.68 15.49
CA GLU A 131 10.54 -24.92 15.44
C GLU A 131 11.44 -25.13 16.65
N TYR A 132 11.77 -24.07 17.40
CA TYR A 132 12.62 -24.10 18.59
C TYR A 132 12.17 -23.11 19.65
#